data_AF-A0A0Q0AM22-F1
#
_entry.id   AF-A0A0Q0AM22-F1
#
_cell.length_a   1.000
_cell.length_b   1.000
_cell.length_c   1.000
_cell.angle_alpha   90.00
_cell.angle_beta   90.00
_cell.angle_gamma   90.00
#
_symmetry.space_group_name_H-M   'P 1'
#
loop_
_entity.id
_entity.type
_entity.pdbx_description
1 polymer ?
#
loop_
_entity_poly.entity_id
_entity_poly.type
_entity_poly.pdbx_seq_one_letter_code
_entity_poly.pdbx_strand_id
1 'polypeptide(L)'
;MKSDDGLKKEIEFETKLRGLLDQYGFSLKHIINLLDPQSTKRSQAPTPTPGTRKPRELKTYKHPHTGEVVETKGGNHKTLKEWKMKHSSNEVESWLKM
;
A
#
# COMPACT_ATOMS: atom_id res chain seq x y z
N MET A 1 8.12 34.61 -0.11
CA MET A 1 9.30 34.30 -0.96
C MET A 1 10.46 33.79 -0.10
N LYS A 2 10.33 32.62 0.54
CA LYS A 2 11.42 31.96 1.27
C LYS A 2 11.69 30.53 0.76
N SER A 3 10.81 30.03 -0.11
CA SER A 3 10.86 28.67 -0.63
C SER A 3 11.93 28.49 -1.71
N ASP A 4 12.19 29.53 -2.51
CA ASP A 4 13.15 29.46 -3.63
C ASP A 4 14.60 29.39 -3.17
N ASP A 5 14.99 30.10 -2.11
CA ASP A 5 16.40 30.13 -1.68
C ASP A 5 16.83 28.81 -1.03
N GLY A 6 15.92 28.12 -0.33
CA GLY A 6 16.18 26.78 0.20
C GLY A 6 16.38 25.77 -0.94
N LEU A 7 15.47 25.77 -1.91
CA LEU A 7 15.54 24.88 -3.07
C LEU A 7 16.82 25.12 -3.90
N LYS A 8 17.21 26.39 -4.12
CA LYS A 8 18.45 26.73 -4.82
C LYS A 8 19.68 26.15 -4.11
N LYS A 9 19.75 26.25 -2.78
CA LYS A 9 20.85 25.69 -1.99
C LYS A 9 20.89 24.17 -2.05
N GLU A 10 19.74 23.50 -2.02
CA GLU A 10 19.65 22.04 -2.16
C GLU A 10 20.15 21.58 -3.53
N ILE A 11 19.73 22.25 -4.61
CA ILE A 11 20.17 21.94 -5.97
C ILE A 11 21.69 22.17 -6.13
N GLU A 12 22.20 23.29 -5.61
CA GLU A 12 23.64 23.58 -5.65
C GLU A 12 24.45 22.52 -4.90
N PHE A 13 23.98 22.13 -3.71
CA PHE A 13 24.60 21.08 -2.91
C PHE A 13 24.62 19.75 -3.66
N GLU A 14 23.48 19.31 -4.20
CA GLU A 14 23.39 18.04 -4.95
C GLU A 14 24.32 18.05 -6.17
N THR A 15 24.37 19.16 -6.90
CA THR A 15 25.22 19.30 -8.09
C THR A 15 26.69 19.16 -7.73
N LYS A 16 27.15 19.86 -6.68
CA LYS A 16 28.54 19.75 -6.20
C LYS A 16 28.86 18.35 -5.68
N LEU A 17 27.92 17.72 -4.97
CA LEU A 17 28.08 16.37 -4.47
C LEU A 17 28.25 15.36 -5.59
N ARG A 18 27.42 15.45 -6.64
CA ARG A 18 27.52 14.59 -7.83
C ARG A 18 28.85 14.78 -8.56
N GLY A 19 29.31 16.02 -8.71
CA GLY A 19 30.62 16.31 -9.30
C GLY A 19 31.78 15.72 -8.50
N LEU A 20 31.73 15.82 -7.17
CA LEU A 20 32.73 15.21 -6.29
C LEU A 20 32.72 13.68 -6.40
N LEU A 21 31.53 13.06 -6.42
CA LEU A 21 31.41 11.62 -6.57
C LEU A 21 32.03 11.12 -7.89
N ASP A 22 31.78 11.82 -9.00
CA ASP A 22 32.32 11.47 -10.31
C ASP A 22 33.86 11.55 -10.35
N GLN A 23 34.44 12.61 -9.77
CA GLN A 23 35.90 12.79 -9.69
C GLN A 23 36.64 11.65 -8.99
N TYR A 24 36.00 11.05 -7.98
CA TYR A 24 36.61 9.97 -7.19
C TYR A 24 36.04 8.58 -7.53
N GLY A 25 35.17 8.48 -8.55
CA GLY A 25 34.57 7.21 -8.97
C GLY A 25 33.60 6.61 -7.94
N PHE A 26 33.06 7.42 -7.04
CA PHE A 26 32.07 6.99 -6.05
C PHE A 26 30.64 7.17 -6.57
N SER A 27 29.70 6.49 -5.92
CA SER A 27 28.28 6.60 -6.23
C SER A 27 27.49 7.01 -5.01
N LEU A 28 26.25 7.49 -5.19
CA LEU A 28 25.36 7.81 -4.06
C LEU A 28 25.18 6.63 -3.10
N LYS A 29 25.26 5.38 -3.59
CA LYS A 29 25.24 4.18 -2.76
C LYS A 29 26.42 4.10 -1.79
N HIS A 30 27.60 4.56 -2.21
CA HIS A 30 28.78 4.64 -1.33
C HIS A 30 28.55 5.65 -0.20
N ILE A 31 27.90 6.78 -0.47
CA ILE A 31 27.53 7.75 0.57
C ILE A 31 26.52 7.14 1.54
N ILE A 32 25.48 6.47 1.04
CA ILE A 32 24.47 5.80 1.88
C ILE A 32 25.15 4.77 2.77
N ASN A 33 26.06 3.96 2.23
CA ASN A 33 26.82 2.98 3.02
C ASN A 33 27.76 3.62 4.05
N LEU A 34 28.29 4.82 3.80
CA LEU A 34 29.14 5.55 4.74
C LEU A 34 28.33 6.12 5.91
N LEU A 35 27.17 6.70 5.63
CA LEU A 35 26.33 7.37 6.63
C LEU A 35 25.43 6.38 7.39
N ASP A 36 24.88 5.39 6.68
CA ASP A 36 24.03 4.36 7.24
C ASP A 36 24.43 2.98 6.68
N PRO A 37 25.51 2.37 7.21
CA PRO A 37 25.94 1.04 6.81
C PRO A 37 24.94 -0.06 7.18
N GLN A 38 23.92 0.22 8.03
CA GLN A 38 22.87 -0.74 8.35
C GLN A 38 21.67 -0.65 7.39
N SER A 39 21.47 0.48 6.70
CA SER A 39 20.39 0.62 5.69
C SER A 39 20.48 -0.40 4.54
N THR A 40 21.69 -0.82 4.17
CA THR A 40 21.91 -1.86 3.16
C THR A 40 21.76 -3.27 3.68
N LYS A 41 21.67 -3.47 5.00
CA LYS A 41 21.14 -4.71 5.56
C LYS A 41 19.64 -4.69 5.36
N ARG A 42 19.22 -5.06 4.14
CA ARG A 42 17.85 -5.52 3.92
C ARG A 42 17.65 -6.68 4.87
N SER A 43 16.97 -6.43 5.98
CA SER A 43 16.49 -7.49 6.88
C SER A 43 15.88 -8.54 5.97
N GLN A 44 16.40 -9.77 6.01
CA GLN A 44 15.78 -10.86 5.27
C GLN A 44 14.30 -10.82 5.62
N ALA A 45 13.45 -10.70 4.60
CA ALA A 45 12.02 -10.73 4.81
C ALA A 45 11.74 -11.98 5.66
N PRO A 46 10.99 -11.85 6.77
CA PRO A 46 10.67 -13.01 7.59
C PRO A 46 10.12 -14.09 6.66
N THR A 47 10.71 -15.29 6.74
CA THR A 47 10.22 -16.46 6.02
C THR A 47 8.72 -16.54 6.23
N PRO A 48 7.89 -16.65 5.16
CA PRO A 48 6.46 -16.66 5.31
C PRO A 48 6.10 -17.85 6.20
N THR A 49 5.68 -17.55 7.43
CA THR A 49 5.02 -18.54 8.27
C THR A 49 3.81 -19.01 7.48
N PRO A 50 3.58 -20.33 7.33
CA PRO A 50 2.36 -20.82 6.72
C PRO A 50 1.21 -20.44 7.64
N GLY A 51 0.65 -19.25 7.42
CA GLY A 51 -0.53 -18.80 8.12
C GLY A 51 -1.65 -19.77 7.79
N THR A 52 -2.15 -20.49 8.79
CA THR A 52 -3.42 -21.20 8.74
C THR A 52 -4.52 -20.16 8.59
N ARG A 53 -4.69 -19.66 7.37
CA ARG A 53 -5.71 -18.67 7.04
C ARG A 53 -7.05 -19.36 7.22
N LYS A 54 -7.84 -18.88 8.19
CA LYS A 54 -9.19 -19.41 8.47
C LYS A 54 -9.94 -19.54 7.13
N PRO A 55 -10.51 -20.72 6.80
CA PRO A 55 -11.24 -20.90 5.55
C PRO A 55 -12.34 -19.85 5.45
N ARG A 56 -12.49 -19.26 4.26
CA ARG A 56 -13.46 -18.19 4.03
C ARG A 56 -14.87 -18.72 4.24
N GLU A 57 -15.59 -18.15 5.20
CA GLU A 57 -16.99 -18.45 5.47
C GLU A 57 -17.86 -17.96 4.29
N LEU A 58 -18.84 -18.79 3.91
CA LEU A 58 -19.89 -18.40 2.98
C LEU A 58 -20.78 -17.38 3.67
N LYS A 59 -20.90 -16.20 3.08
CA LYS A 59 -21.77 -15.12 3.53
C LYS A 59 -22.96 -15.00 2.60
N THR A 60 -24.16 -15.06 3.15
CA THR A 60 -25.42 -14.92 2.44
C THR A 60 -26.01 -13.54 2.70
N TYR A 61 -26.22 -12.75 1.66
CA TYR A 61 -26.88 -11.44 1.73
C TYR A 61 -28.26 -11.52 1.11
N LYS A 62 -29.27 -10.91 1.74
CA LYS A 62 -30.62 -10.83 1.19
C LYS A 62 -31.11 -9.39 1.09
N HIS A 63 -31.34 -8.93 -0.14
CA HIS A 63 -31.85 -7.59 -0.39
C HIS A 63 -33.32 -7.46 0.08
N PRO A 64 -33.67 -6.50 0.95
CA PRO A 64 -35.01 -6.41 1.54
C PRO A 64 -36.09 -6.00 0.53
N HIS A 65 -35.76 -5.15 -0.44
CA HIS A 65 -36.73 -4.64 -1.42
C HIS A 65 -36.96 -5.53 -2.64
N THR A 66 -35.92 -6.20 -3.16
CA THR A 66 -36.02 -7.05 -4.36
C THR A 66 -36.13 -8.53 -4.02
N GLY A 67 -35.82 -8.92 -2.78
CA GLY A 67 -35.77 -10.32 -2.35
C GLY A 67 -34.57 -11.11 -2.91
N GLU A 68 -33.69 -10.46 -3.67
CA GLU A 68 -32.52 -11.07 -4.31
C GLU A 68 -31.51 -11.54 -3.25
N VAL A 69 -30.98 -12.76 -3.41
CA VAL A 69 -30.07 -13.40 -2.46
C VAL A 69 -28.71 -13.63 -3.13
N VAL A 70 -27.63 -13.25 -2.45
CA VAL A 70 -26.25 -13.40 -2.91
C VAL A 70 -25.44 -14.19 -1.90
N GLU A 71 -24.89 -15.32 -2.31
CA GLU A 71 -23.96 -16.13 -1.52
C GLU A 71 -22.53 -15.91 -2.01
N THR A 72 -21.64 -15.47 -1.11
CA THR A 72 -20.24 -15.26 -1.47
C THR A 72 -19.28 -15.61 -0.35
N LYS A 73 -18.13 -16.17 -0.71
CA LYS A 73 -17.01 -16.40 0.23
C LYS A 73 -16.14 -15.15 0.43
N GLY A 74 -16.56 -13.98 -0.05
CA GLY A 74 -15.81 -12.72 0.09
C GLY A 74 -16.42 -11.52 -0.65
N GLY A 75 -15.86 -10.32 -0.45
CA GLY A 75 -16.43 -9.07 -1.00
C GLY A 75 -16.33 -8.90 -2.52
N ASN A 76 -15.77 -9.84 -3.28
CA ASN A 76 -15.62 -9.72 -4.74
C ASN A 76 -16.82 -10.36 -5.48
N HIS A 77 -18.03 -9.81 -5.27
CA HIS A 77 -19.24 -10.22 -5.99
C HIS A 77 -19.84 -9.02 -6.72
N LYS A 78 -20.20 -9.17 -8.00
CA LYS A 78 -20.70 -8.06 -8.85
C LYS A 78 -21.96 -7.42 -8.25
N THR A 79 -22.95 -8.25 -7.89
CA THR A 79 -24.20 -7.80 -7.26
C THR A 79 -23.97 -7.08 -5.92
N LEU A 80 -23.01 -7.52 -5.10
CA LEU A 80 -22.69 -6.79 -3.86
C LEU A 80 -22.07 -5.43 -4.14
N LYS A 81 -21.22 -5.31 -5.16
CA LYS A 81 -20.66 -4.00 -5.55
C LYS A 81 -21.77 -3.06 -6.03
N GLU A 82 -22.71 -3.57 -6.80
CA GLU A 82 -23.88 -2.81 -7.29
C GLU A 82 -24.78 -2.37 -6.13
N TRP A 83 -25.09 -3.26 -5.18
CA TRP A 83 -25.84 -2.88 -3.99
C TRP A 83 -25.09 -1.85 -3.14
N LYS A 84 -23.78 -2.01 -2.94
CA LYS A 84 -22.97 -1.06 -2.17
C LYS A 84 -22.91 0.32 -2.84
N MET A 85 -22.94 0.37 -4.17
CA MET A 85 -23.02 1.61 -4.95
C MET A 85 -24.37 2.30 -4.78
N LYS A 86 -25.46 1.54 -4.66
CA LYS A 86 -26.83 2.06 -4.59
C LYS A 86 -27.32 2.36 -3.16
N HIS A 87 -26.90 1.58 -2.17
CA HIS A 87 -27.42 1.58 -0.80
C HIS A 87 -26.36 1.89 0.27
N SER A 88 -25.10 2.16 -0.11
CA SER A 88 -23.93 2.28 0.78
C SER A 88 -23.45 0.95 1.37
N SER A 89 -22.16 0.89 1.77
CA SER A 89 -21.55 -0.34 2.29
C SER A 89 -22.17 -0.81 3.61
N ASN A 90 -22.53 0.10 4.50
CA ASN A 90 -23.05 -0.21 5.83
C ASN A 90 -24.44 -0.83 5.76
N GLU A 91 -25.30 -0.34 4.86
CA GLU A 91 -26.65 -0.87 4.67
C GLU A 91 -26.61 -2.29 4.10
N VAL A 92 -25.77 -2.53 3.10
CA VAL A 92 -25.58 -3.87 2.51
C VAL A 92 -24.99 -4.86 3.51
N GLU A 93 -24.13 -4.39 4.42
CA GLU A 93 -23.59 -5.22 5.50
C GLU A 93 -24.64 -5.61 6.55
N SER A 94 -25.67 -4.79 6.76
CA SER A 94 -26.83 -5.11 7.61
C SER A 94 -27.70 -6.23 7.02
N TRP A 95 -27.62 -6.49 5.71
CA TRP A 95 -28.39 -7.55 5.03
C TRP A 95 -27.74 -8.94 5.08
N LEU A 96 -26.60 -9.05 5.77
CA LEU A 96 -25.91 -10.31 5.97
C LEU A 96 -26.74 -11.22 6.87
N LYS A 97 -27.15 -12.38 6.35
CA LYS A 97 -27.99 -13.36 7.06
C LYS A 97 -27.17 -14.44 7.77
N MET A 98 -26.07 -14.90 7.16
CA MET A 98 -24.97 -15.71 7.71
C MET A 98 -24.06 -16.15 6.59
#